data_AF-C3Z6U6-F1
#
_entry.id   AF-C3Z6U6-F1
#
_cell.length_a   1.000
_cell.length_b   1.000
_cell.length_c   1.000
_cell.angle_alpha   90.00
_cell.angle_beta   90.00
_cell.angle_gamma   90.00
#
_symmetry.space_group_name_H-M   'P 1'
#
loop_
_entity.id
_entity.type
_entity.pdbx_description
1 polymer ?
#
loop_
_entity_poly.entity_id
_entity_poly.type
_entity_poly.pdbx_seq_one_letter_code
_entity_poly.pdbx_strand_id
1 'polypeptide(L)'
;MSSVSTLVTVPWLAERLASPSLSSRVIRVLDCSWYLPKQKRDQRGEYKLQHIPGALFFDQEECCDKASPYENMLPSPEDFESYVGSLGVDNNTHVVVYDGSGADLSGPMVATCGSGMTACGLVLAAYLCGKEDVPVFDGAWVEWFKRAKPENIISEAKKE
;
A
#
# COMPACT_ATOMS: atom_id res chain seq x y z
N MET A 1 19.79 -4.49 -15.82
CA MET A 1 18.94 -4.36 -14.62
C MET A 1 17.95 -5.50 -14.62
N SER A 2 17.93 -6.32 -13.57
CA SER A 2 16.89 -7.35 -13.40
C SER A 2 15.56 -6.65 -13.17
N SER A 3 14.64 -6.80 -14.13
CA SER A 3 13.30 -6.21 -14.10
C SER A 3 12.53 -6.70 -12.87
N VAL A 4 12.31 -5.83 -11.88
CA VAL A 4 11.35 -6.10 -10.82
C VAL A 4 9.95 -5.94 -11.44
N SER A 5 9.14 -7.00 -11.38
CA SER A 5 7.78 -6.95 -11.91
C SER A 5 7.00 -5.89 -11.17
N THR A 6 6.46 -4.90 -11.89
CA THR A 6 5.64 -3.81 -11.33
C THR A 6 4.38 -4.33 -10.67
N LEU A 7 3.93 -5.55 -10.96
CA LEU A 7 2.78 -6.19 -10.33
C LEU A 7 3.21 -7.48 -9.63
N VAL A 8 2.70 -7.73 -8.43
CA VAL A 8 2.90 -8.99 -7.69
C VAL A 8 1.57 -9.68 -7.44
N THR A 9 1.58 -11.00 -7.28
CA THR A 9 0.35 -11.80 -7.13
C THR A 9 0.15 -12.27 -5.69
N VAL A 10 -1.08 -12.67 -5.36
CA VAL A 10 -1.41 -13.24 -4.04
C VAL A 10 -0.51 -14.42 -3.66
N PRO A 11 -0.36 -15.46 -4.52
CA PRO A 11 0.50 -16.59 -4.19
C PRO A 11 1.96 -16.19 -3.99
N TRP A 12 2.46 -15.25 -4.81
CA TRP A 12 3.83 -14.77 -4.70
C TRP A 12 4.08 -14.09 -3.36
N LEU A 13 3.21 -13.16 -2.95
CA LEU A 13 3.40 -12.43 -1.71
C LEU A 13 3.25 -13.34 -0.50
N ALA A 14 2.26 -14.24 -0.52
CA ALA A 14 2.05 -15.20 0.56
C ALA A 14 3.28 -16.12 0.76
N GLU A 15 3.86 -16.64 -0.32
CA GLU A 15 5.07 -17.47 -0.27
C GLU A 15 6.26 -16.69 0.31
N ARG A 16 6.43 -15.44 -0.12
CA ARG A 16 7.52 -14.56 0.30
C ARG A 16 7.43 -14.15 1.77
N LEU A 17 6.21 -13.91 2.26
CA LEU A 17 5.96 -13.61 3.68
C LEU A 17 6.15 -14.85 4.56
N ALA A 18 5.75 -16.03 4.07
CA ALA A 18 5.94 -17.30 4.78
C ALA A 18 7.40 -17.76 4.81
N SER A 19 8.19 -17.41 3.79
CA SER A 19 9.60 -17.79 3.65
C SER A 19 10.48 -16.59 3.31
N PRO A 20 10.82 -15.73 4.30
CA PRO A 20 11.60 -14.52 4.08
C PRO A 20 12.96 -14.77 3.42
N SER A 21 13.57 -15.95 3.63
CA SER A 21 14.84 -16.36 3.03
C SER A 21 14.80 -16.52 1.50
N LEU A 22 13.62 -16.64 0.90
CA LEU A 22 13.48 -16.69 -0.56
C LEU A 22 13.82 -15.34 -1.21
N SER A 23 13.71 -14.25 -0.45
CA SER A 23 13.89 -12.88 -0.94
C SER A 23 15.30 -12.38 -0.69
N SER A 24 15.93 -11.85 -1.74
CA SER A 24 17.23 -11.17 -1.65
C SER A 24 17.16 -9.84 -0.90
N ARG A 25 15.94 -9.34 -0.64
CA ARG A 25 15.65 -8.07 0.03
C ARG A 25 14.57 -8.27 1.09
N VAL A 26 14.60 -7.43 2.11
CA VAL A 26 13.50 -7.35 3.09
C VAL A 26 12.25 -6.87 2.37
N ILE A 27 11.13 -7.55 2.59
CA ILE A 27 9.83 -7.13 2.06
C ILE A 27 9.09 -6.32 3.12
N ARG A 28 8.60 -5.15 2.73
CA ARG A 28 7.67 -4.34 3.53
C ARG A 28 6.37 -4.18 2.78
N VAL A 29 5.28 -4.57 3.43
CA VAL A 29 3.94 -4.45 2.88
C VAL A 29 3.29 -3.22 3.52
N LEU A 30 2.74 -2.33 2.71
CA LEU A 30 2.08 -1.11 3.17
C LEU A 30 0.62 -1.10 2.73
N ASP A 31 -0.26 -0.92 3.70
CA ASP A 31 -1.66 -0.60 3.48
C ASP A 31 -1.80 0.91 3.29
N CYS A 32 -2.08 1.32 2.07
CA CYS A 32 -2.23 2.71 1.66
C CYS A 32 -3.70 3.10 1.50
N SER A 33 -4.62 2.44 2.23
CA SER A 33 -6.05 2.74 2.19
C SER A 33 -6.33 4.19 2.56
N TRP A 34 -6.96 4.92 1.64
CA TRP A 34 -7.49 6.25 1.86
C TRP A 34 -8.82 6.38 1.13
N TYR A 35 -9.79 7.04 1.75
CA TYR A 35 -11.14 7.16 1.22
C TYR A 35 -11.60 8.60 1.22
N LEU A 36 -12.39 8.97 0.21
CA LEU A 36 -13.05 10.27 0.19
C LEU A 36 -14.04 10.38 1.36
N PRO A 37 -14.20 11.55 1.99
CA PRO A 37 -15.13 11.74 3.10
C PRO A 37 -16.57 11.29 2.80
N LYS A 38 -17.00 11.40 1.53
CA LYS A 38 -18.33 10.99 1.07
C LYS A 38 -18.55 9.47 1.17
N GLN A 39 -17.50 8.67 1.15
CA GLN A 39 -17.59 7.21 1.24
C GLN A 39 -17.88 6.75 2.68
N LYS A 40 -17.66 7.61 3.69
CA LYS A 40 -17.92 7.31 5.11
C LYS A 40 -17.30 5.99 5.59
N ARG A 41 -16.12 5.66 5.06
CA ARG A 41 -15.33 4.51 5.47
C ARG A 41 -14.24 4.97 6.44
N ASP A 42 -13.87 4.09 7.36
CA ASP A 42 -12.79 4.33 8.32
C ASP A 42 -11.59 3.48 7.92
N GLN A 43 -10.64 4.04 7.19
CA GLN A 43 -9.45 3.34 6.71
C GLN A 43 -8.61 2.75 7.84
N ARG A 44 -8.46 3.47 8.96
CA ARG A 44 -7.68 3.00 10.11
C ARG A 44 -8.42 1.91 10.87
N GLY A 45 -9.74 2.05 11.02
CA GLY A 45 -10.61 1.02 11.57
C GLY A 45 -10.59 -0.24 10.72
N GLU A 46 -10.68 -0.10 9.40
CA GLU A 46 -10.64 -1.23 8.46
C GLU A 46 -9.29 -1.94 8.45
N TYR A 47 -8.17 -1.22 8.48
CA TYR A 47 -6.84 -1.83 8.65
C TYR A 47 -6.76 -2.63 9.96
N LYS A 48 -7.20 -2.05 11.09
CA LYS A 48 -7.24 -2.77 12.37
C LYS A 48 -8.15 -3.99 12.31
N LEU A 49 -9.30 -3.86 11.65
CA LEU A 49 -10.22 -4.97 11.42
C LEU A 49 -9.59 -6.04 10.56
N GLN A 50 -8.84 -5.71 9.52
CA GLN A 50 -8.15 -6.68 8.70
C GLN A 50 -7.07 -6.10 7.77
N HIS A 51 -5.96 -6.82 7.61
CA HIS A 51 -4.86 -6.48 6.70
C HIS A 51 -4.00 -7.71 6.33
N ILE A 52 -3.06 -7.53 5.39
CA ILE A 52 -2.07 -8.56 5.03
C ILE A 52 -1.11 -8.79 6.21
N PRO A 53 -0.74 -10.04 6.56
CA PRO A 53 0.17 -10.31 7.67
C PRO A 53 1.48 -9.50 7.59
N GLY A 54 1.80 -8.78 8.66
CA GLY A 54 3.02 -7.98 8.76
C GLY A 54 3.02 -6.70 7.91
N ALA A 55 1.87 -6.33 7.33
CA ALA A 55 1.72 -5.02 6.71
C ALA A 55 1.76 -3.91 7.77
N LEU A 56 2.10 -2.71 7.33
CA LEU A 56 2.02 -1.48 8.12
C LEU A 56 1.06 -0.51 7.44
N PHE A 57 0.32 0.27 8.22
CA PHE A 57 -0.55 1.30 7.69
C PHE A 57 0.27 2.52 7.26
N PHE A 58 0.21 2.85 5.97
CA PHE A 58 0.72 4.10 5.42
C PHE A 58 -0.40 5.14 5.49
N ASP A 59 -0.25 6.08 6.40
CA ASP A 59 -1.16 7.20 6.54
C ASP A 59 -0.76 8.36 5.62
N GLN A 60 -1.53 8.51 4.54
CA GLN A 60 -1.39 9.62 3.60
C GLN A 60 -1.60 10.99 4.26
N GLU A 61 -2.43 11.09 5.30
CA GLU A 61 -2.66 12.36 6.01
C GLU A 61 -1.45 12.76 6.86
N GLU A 62 -0.62 11.79 7.26
CA GLU A 62 0.65 12.06 7.93
C GLU A 62 1.79 12.29 6.94
N CYS A 63 1.80 11.57 5.81
CA CYS A 63 2.83 11.66 4.77
C CYS A 63 2.39 12.57 3.61
N CYS A 64 2.06 13.82 3.94
CA CYS A 64 1.71 14.87 2.97
C CYS A 64 2.36 16.20 3.36
N ASP A 65 2.40 17.14 2.41
CA ASP A 65 2.79 18.52 2.71
C ASP A 65 1.71 19.22 3.54
N LYS A 66 1.96 19.30 4.85
CA LYS A 66 1.07 19.94 5.83
C LYS A 66 1.09 21.47 5.76
N ALA A 67 2.03 22.08 5.03
CA ALA A 67 2.10 23.53 4.84
C ALA A 67 1.30 24.01 3.62
N SER A 68 0.95 23.10 2.71
CA SER A 68 0.15 23.39 1.53
C SER A 68 -1.30 23.80 1.90
N PRO A 69 -1.90 24.78 1.19
CA PRO A 69 -3.33 25.08 1.31
C PRO A 69 -4.23 24.03 0.62
N TYR A 70 -3.64 23.11 -0.14
CA TYR A 70 -4.31 22.00 -0.82
C TYR A 70 -4.08 20.69 -0.06
N GLU A 71 -5.12 19.87 0.00
CA GLU A 71 -5.09 18.56 0.66
C GLU A 71 -4.27 17.54 -0.14
N ASN A 72 -3.63 16.59 0.55
CA ASN A 72 -2.94 15.44 -0.04
C ASN A 72 -1.81 15.79 -1.03
N MET A 73 -1.12 16.92 -0.79
CA MET A 73 0.03 17.30 -1.58
C MET A 73 1.27 16.48 -1.21
N LEU A 74 2.16 16.29 -2.18
CA LEU A 74 3.41 15.55 -1.99
C LEU A 74 4.23 16.18 -0.87
N PRO A 75 4.71 15.41 0.12
CA PRO A 75 5.60 15.93 1.16
C PRO A 75 6.96 16.35 0.60
N SER A 76 7.76 17.04 1.43
CA SER A 76 9.18 17.24 1.12
C SER A 76 9.93 15.89 1.08
N PRO A 77 11.05 15.79 0.35
CA PRO A 77 11.87 14.57 0.35
C PRO A 77 12.30 14.16 1.77
N GLU A 78 12.64 15.12 2.63
CA GLU A 78 13.09 14.88 4.00
C GLU A 78 11.95 14.31 4.87
N ASP A 79 10.75 14.87 4.75
CA ASP A 79 9.57 14.38 5.48
C ASP A 79 9.16 12.99 4.99
N PHE A 80 9.22 12.76 3.68
CA PHE A 80 8.97 11.45 3.08
C PHE A 80 9.97 10.41 3.59
N GLU A 81 11.27 10.70 3.52
CA GLU A 81 12.34 9.81 3.98
C GLU A 81 12.17 9.47 5.46
N SER A 82 11.93 10.47 6.30
CA SER A 82 11.69 10.27 7.73
C SER A 82 10.46 9.39 7.97
N TYR A 83 9.37 9.64 7.25
CA TYR A 83 8.13 8.89 7.39
C TYR A 83 8.29 7.43 6.97
N VAL A 84 8.78 7.15 5.76
CA VAL A 84 8.94 5.77 5.28
C VAL A 84 10.04 5.02 6.05
N GLY A 85 11.08 5.73 6.50
CA GLY A 85 12.10 5.19 7.39
C GLY A 85 11.50 4.68 8.71
N SER A 86 10.52 5.41 9.27
CA SER A 86 9.79 4.98 10.48
C SER A 86 8.96 3.71 10.26
N LEU A 87 8.58 3.42 9.01
CA LEU A 87 7.91 2.19 8.58
C LEU A 87 8.91 1.06 8.24
N GLY A 88 10.20 1.28 8.49
CA GLY A 88 11.26 0.30 8.20
C GLY A 88 11.52 0.13 6.70
N VAL A 89 11.26 1.18 5.91
CA VAL A 89 11.59 1.22 4.48
C VAL A 89 12.91 1.95 4.29
N ASP A 90 13.85 1.28 3.65
CA ASP A 90 15.12 1.85 3.19
C ASP A 90 15.34 1.59 1.69
N ASN A 91 16.52 1.99 1.19
CA ASN A 91 16.87 1.79 -0.22
C ASN A 91 17.00 0.32 -0.63
N ASN A 92 17.25 -0.60 0.31
CA ASN A 92 17.35 -2.05 0.06
C ASN A 92 16.03 -2.80 0.30
N THR A 93 14.99 -2.11 0.74
CA THR A 93 13.68 -2.70 1.00
C THR A 93 12.90 -2.88 -0.30
N HIS A 94 12.28 -4.04 -0.48
CA HIS A 94 11.27 -4.27 -1.52
C HIS A 94 9.90 -3.91 -0.93
N VAL A 95 9.34 -2.79 -1.39
CA VAL A 95 8.05 -2.29 -0.88
C VAL A 95 6.92 -2.83 -1.74
N VAL A 96 5.89 -3.37 -1.11
CA VAL A 96 4.65 -3.82 -1.74
C VAL A 96 3.52 -2.98 -1.17
N VAL A 97 2.77 -2.29 -2.02
CA VAL A 97 1.67 -1.41 -1.61
C VAL A 97 0.32 -1.98 -2.05
N TYR A 98 -0.72 -1.82 -1.23
CA TYR A 98 -2.10 -2.15 -1.58
C TYR A 98 -3.09 -1.17 -0.92
N ASP A 99 -4.36 -1.14 -1.34
CA ASP A 99 -5.40 -0.31 -0.70
C ASP A 99 -6.75 -1.05 -0.56
N GLY A 100 -7.59 -0.66 0.40
CA GLY A 100 -8.88 -1.25 0.74
C GLY A 100 -10.04 -0.90 -0.21
N SER A 101 -9.76 -0.20 -1.31
CA SER A 101 -10.79 0.22 -2.27
C SER A 101 -11.12 -0.94 -3.22
N GLY A 102 -12.40 -1.31 -3.27
CA GLY A 102 -12.86 -2.32 -4.21
C GLY A 102 -13.00 -1.75 -5.60
N ALA A 103 -12.22 -2.27 -6.55
CA ALA A 103 -12.50 -2.04 -7.96
C ALA A 103 -13.81 -2.74 -8.35
N ASP A 104 -14.90 -1.98 -8.46
CA ASP A 104 -16.13 -2.41 -9.15
C ASP A 104 -16.01 -2.01 -10.63
N LEU A 105 -15.99 -3.01 -11.51
CA LEU A 105 -15.71 -2.87 -12.95
C LEU A 105 -16.99 -2.81 -13.81
N SER A 106 -18.17 -2.70 -13.20
CA SER A 106 -19.46 -2.88 -13.89
C SER A 106 -20.13 -1.59 -14.41
N GLY A 107 -19.55 -0.41 -14.18
CA GLY A 107 -20.11 0.90 -14.58
C GLY A 107 -19.15 1.78 -15.40
N PRO A 108 -19.64 2.84 -16.07
CA PRO A 108 -18.79 3.79 -16.79
C PRO A 108 -17.83 4.50 -15.82
N MET A 109 -16.53 4.29 -16.02
CA MET A 109 -15.47 4.78 -15.14
C MET A 109 -14.99 6.19 -15.54
N VAL A 110 -14.96 7.10 -14.57
CA VAL A 110 -14.13 8.31 -14.59
C VAL A 110 -12.97 8.03 -13.62
N ALA A 111 -11.75 7.93 -14.12
CA ALA A 111 -10.58 7.55 -13.32
C ALA A 111 -10.11 8.72 -12.45
N THR A 112 -10.59 8.78 -11.21
CA THR A 112 -10.03 9.62 -10.15
C THR A 112 -9.95 8.84 -8.84
N CYS A 113 -8.75 8.79 -8.24
CA CYS A 113 -8.41 8.44 -6.85
C CYS A 113 -9.16 7.33 -6.08
N GLY A 114 -9.54 6.22 -6.73
CA GLY A 114 -10.12 5.06 -6.03
C GLY A 114 -9.75 3.68 -6.58
N SER A 115 -8.64 3.56 -7.31
CA SER A 115 -8.19 2.30 -7.93
C SER A 115 -6.65 2.19 -8.02
N GLY A 116 -5.93 2.66 -6.99
CA GLY A 116 -4.46 2.62 -6.96
C GLY A 116 -3.73 3.96 -7.13
N MET A 117 -4.39 5.10 -6.92
CA MET A 117 -3.73 6.42 -7.06
C MET A 117 -2.72 6.72 -5.95
N THR A 118 -2.97 6.29 -4.71
CA THR A 118 -1.99 6.46 -3.61
C THR A 118 -0.76 5.58 -3.84
N ALA A 119 -0.97 4.33 -4.26
CA ALA A 119 0.11 3.44 -4.67
C ALA A 119 0.92 4.03 -5.83
N CYS A 120 0.26 4.53 -6.89
CA CYS A 120 0.94 5.19 -8.00
C CYS A 120 1.67 6.48 -7.59
N GLY A 121 1.12 7.27 -6.67
CA GLY A 121 1.76 8.45 -6.11
C GLY A 121 3.04 8.08 -5.33
N LEU A 122 2.98 7.02 -4.52
CA LEU A 122 4.13 6.48 -3.81
C LEU A 122 5.21 5.92 -4.73
N VAL A 123 4.80 5.18 -5.75
CA VAL A 123 5.73 4.64 -6.76
C VAL A 123 6.36 5.78 -7.57
N LEU A 124 5.61 6.81 -7.91
CA LEU A 124 6.15 8.00 -8.58
C LEU A 124 7.11 8.78 -7.68
N ALA A 125 6.75 9.00 -6.41
CA ALA A 125 7.61 9.65 -5.43
C ALA A 125 8.92 8.86 -5.23
N ALA A 126 8.81 7.54 -5.10
CA ALA A 126 9.96 6.64 -4.99
C ALA A 126 10.84 6.70 -6.24
N TYR A 127 10.24 6.69 -7.43
CA TYR A 127 10.95 6.83 -8.70
C TYR A 127 11.71 8.16 -8.78
N LEU A 128 11.06 9.27 -8.40
CA LEU A 128 11.71 10.60 -8.35
C LEU A 128 12.85 10.66 -7.32
N CYS A 129 12.78 9.87 -6.26
CA CYS A 129 13.85 9.72 -5.26
C CYS A 129 14.94 8.70 -5.69
N GLY A 130 14.91 8.20 -6.93
CA GLY A 130 15.90 7.26 -7.46
C GLY A 130 15.64 5.78 -7.13
N LYS A 131 14.49 5.46 -6.55
CA LYS A 131 14.04 4.10 -6.26
C LYS A 131 13.08 3.63 -7.34
N GLU A 132 13.65 3.11 -8.43
CA GLU A 132 12.93 2.75 -9.65
C GLU A 132 12.24 1.37 -9.58
N ASP A 133 12.46 0.59 -8.52
CA ASP A 133 12.06 -0.81 -8.42
C ASP A 133 10.92 -1.06 -7.41
N VAL A 134 9.93 -0.16 -7.39
CA VAL A 134 8.74 -0.25 -6.53
C VAL A 134 7.53 -0.75 -7.33
N PRO A 135 7.03 -1.97 -7.08
CA PRO A 135 5.83 -2.47 -7.72
C PRO A 135 4.53 -1.99 -7.06
N VAL A 136 3.49 -1.81 -7.88
CA VAL A 136 2.10 -1.59 -7.49
C VAL A 136 1.36 -2.94 -7.50
N PHE A 137 0.57 -3.26 -6.49
CA PHE A 137 -0.27 -4.46 -6.53
C PHE A 137 -1.50 -4.26 -7.45
N ASP A 138 -1.66 -5.12 -8.46
CA ASP A 138 -2.83 -5.10 -9.35
C ASP A 138 -4.04 -5.71 -8.65
N GLY A 139 -5.15 -4.98 -8.61
CA GLY A 139 -6.40 -5.45 -7.99
C GLY A 139 -6.62 -5.06 -6.52
N ALA A 140 -5.64 -4.39 -5.89
CA ALA A 140 -5.72 -3.85 -4.52
C ALA A 140 -6.15 -4.88 -3.45
N TRP A 141 -6.47 -4.46 -2.23
CA TRP A 141 -6.95 -5.31 -1.14
C TRP A 141 -8.15 -6.16 -1.54
N VAL A 142 -9.02 -5.62 -2.41
CA VAL A 142 -10.27 -6.29 -2.74
C VAL A 142 -10.06 -7.54 -3.58
N GLU A 143 -9.05 -7.56 -4.44
CA GLU A 143 -8.67 -8.81 -5.07
C GLU A 143 -8.09 -9.80 -4.05
N TRP A 144 -7.24 -9.34 -3.12
CA TRP A 144 -6.66 -10.17 -2.06
C TRP A 144 -7.74 -10.81 -1.19
N PHE A 145 -8.65 -10.02 -0.63
CA PHE A 145 -9.71 -10.48 0.26
C PHE A 145 -10.63 -11.53 -0.39
N LYS A 146 -10.91 -11.39 -1.70
CA LYS A 146 -11.74 -12.34 -2.43
C LYS A 146 -11.05 -13.67 -2.73
N ARG A 147 -9.72 -13.69 -2.86
CA ARG A 147 -8.97 -14.84 -3.39
C ARG A 147 -8.05 -15.50 -2.36
N ALA A 148 -7.67 -14.80 -1.30
CA ALA A 148 -6.80 -15.31 -0.26
C ALA A 148 -7.51 -16.37 0.60
N LYS A 149 -6.73 -17.34 1.07
CA LYS A 149 -7.19 -18.28 2.10
C LYS A 149 -7.46 -17.52 3.41
N PRO A 150 -8.41 -17.96 4.24
CA PRO A 150 -8.75 -17.27 5.49
C PRO A 150 -7.56 -17.09 6.45
N GLU A 151 -6.61 -18.03 6.44
CA GLU A 151 -5.36 -17.97 7.22
C GLU A 151 -4.42 -16.81 6.82
N ASN A 152 -4.61 -16.24 5.62
CA ASN A 152 -3.82 -15.13 5.09
C ASN A 152 -4.55 -13.78 5.18
N ILE A 153 -5.63 -13.71 5.96
CA ILE A 153 -6.40 -12.50 6.27
C ILE A 153 -6.29 -12.29 7.77
N ILE A 154 -5.44 -11.36 8.21
CA ILE A 154 -5.20 -11.08 9.63
C ILE A 154 -6.16 -10.00 10.09
N SER A 155 -6.69 -10.12 11.31
CA SER A 155 -7.58 -9.16 11.97
C SER A 155 -7.04 -8.83 13.36
N GLU A 156 -6.76 -7.56 13.63
CA GLU A 156 -6.28 -7.08 14.93
C GLU A 156 -7.39 -6.43 15.77
N ALA A 157 -8.61 -6.35 15.24
CA ALA A 157 -9.75 -5.85 16.00
C ALA A 157 -10.07 -6.82 17.15
N LYS A 158 -10.25 -6.26 18.35
CA LYS A 158 -10.74 -7.02 19.49
C LYS A 158 -12.11 -7.61 19.12
N LYS A 159 -12.23 -8.94 19.20
CA LYS A 159 -13.54 -9.59 19.20
C LYS A 159 -14.27 -9.13 20.46
N GLU A 160 -15.31 -8.32 20.29
CA GLU A 160 -16.34 -8.10 21.32
C GLU A 160 -17.16 -9.37 21.55
#